data_AF-A0A402B4R5-F1
#
_entry.id   AF-A0A402B4R5-F1
#
_cell.length_a   1.000
_cell.length_b   1.000
_cell.length_c   1.000
_cell.angle_alpha   90.00
_cell.angle_beta   90.00
_cell.angle_gamma   90.00
#
_symmetry.space_group_name_H-M   'P 1'
#
loop_
_entity.id
_entity.type
_entity.pdbx_description
1 polymer ?
#
loop_
_entity_poly.entity_id
_entity_poly.type
_entity_poly.pdbx_seq_one_letter_code
_entity_poly.pdbx_strand_id
1 'polypeptide(L)' 'MSEVALLRRQIEMECEAMRQAMSGFRVAASHDIITNRYNSIGGLQEQLAAIVGEQEAAKIAVEVYIQAIG' A
#
# COMPACT_ATOMS: atom_id res chain seq x y z
N MET A 1 2.87 20.17 19.20
CA MET A 1 2.45 19.41 18.00
C MET A 1 3.63 18.55 17.59
N SER A 2 3.48 17.23 17.65
CA SER A 2 4.57 16.27 17.38
C SER A 2 4.71 16.02 15.88
N GLU A 3 5.92 15.77 15.38
CA GLU A 3 6.19 15.31 13.99
C GLU A 3 5.30 14.12 13.61
N VAL A 4 4.96 13.28 14.58
CA VAL A 4 4.05 12.13 14.42
C VAL A 4 2.66 12.57 13.94
N ALA A 5 2.16 13.72 14.41
CA ALA A 5 0.86 14.23 14.00
C ALA A 5 0.88 14.77 12.55
N LEU A 6 2.03 15.31 12.12
CA LEU A 6 2.24 15.77 10.75
C LEU A 6 2.33 14.60 9.76
N LEU A 7 3.11 13.58 10.11
CA LEU A 7 3.23 12.34 9.32
C LEU A 7 1.87 11.64 9.19
N ARG A 8 1.11 11.55 10.29
CA ARG A 8 -0.23 10.96 10.28
C ARG A 8 -1.18 11.71 9.34
N ARG A 9 -1.15 13.05 9.38
CA ARG A 9 -1.99 13.89 8.52
C ARG A 9 -1.65 13.71 7.04
N GLN A 10 -0.36 13.54 6.70
CA GLN A 10 0.07 13.29 5.32
C GLN A 10 -0.43 11.93 4.83
N ILE A 11 -0.32 10.88 5.65
CA ILE A 11 -0.81 9.55 5.31
C ILE A 11 -2.33 9.55 5.08
N GLU A 12 -3.08 10.29 5.92
CA GLU A 12 -4.53 10.44 5.76
C GLU A 12 -4.90 11.08 4.41
N MET A 13 -4.16 12.12 3.99
CA MET A 13 -4.40 12.79 2.71
C MET A 13 -4.09 11.89 1.49
N GLU A 14 -3.01 11.12 1.54
CA GLU A 14 -2.65 10.18 0.46
C GLU A 14 -3.68 9.06 0.30
N CYS A 15 -4.18 8.53 1.42
CA CYS A 15 -5.24 7.52 1.42
C CYS A 15 -6.55 8.05 0.85
N GLU A 16 -6.89 9.31 1.14
CA GLU A 16 -8.10 9.95 0.62
C GLU A 16 -7.98 10.23 -0.88
N ALA A 17 -6.83 10.69 -1.35
CA ALA A 17 -6.54 10.85 -2.79
C ALA A 17 -6.62 9.52 -3.55
N MET A 18 -6.10 8.43 -2.96
CA MET A 18 -6.15 7.10 -3.54
C MET A 18 -7.59 6.56 -3.60
N ARG A 19 -8.38 6.75 -2.53
CA ARG A 19 -9.81 6.40 -2.50
C ARG A 19 -10.61 7.14 -3.57
N GLN A 20 -10.35 8.44 -3.75
CA GLN A 20 -10.98 9.25 -4.79
C GLN A 20 -10.53 8.84 -6.20
N ALA A 21 -9.28 8.43 -6.38
CA ALA A 21 -8.79 7.90 -7.65
C ALA A 21 -9.40 6.53 -8.00
N MET A 22 -9.74 5.72 -6.99
CA MET A 22 -10.40 4.42 -7.15
C MET A 22 -11.92 4.52 -7.31
N SER A 23 -12.57 5.54 -6.72
CA SER A 23 -14.00 5.81 -6.90
C SER A 23 -14.30 6.69 -8.12
N GLY A 24 -13.29 7.40 -8.63
CA GLY A 24 -13.31 8.09 -9.90
C GLY A 24 -13.33 7.12 -11.08
N PHE A 25 -14.04 7.50 -12.13
CA PHE A 25 -14.36 6.73 -13.34
C PHE A 25 -13.13 6.16 -14.07
N ARG A 26 -12.56 5.08 -13.56
CA ARG A 26 -11.64 4.20 -14.30
C ARG A 26 -11.92 2.77 -13.88
N VAL A 27 -13.01 2.26 -14.45
CA VAL A 27 -13.36 0.82 -14.55
C VAL A 27 -12.24 0.00 -15.21
N ALA A 28 -11.21 0.65 -15.75
CA ALA A 28 -9.91 0.07 -16.00
C ALA A 28 -8.83 0.92 -15.31
N ALA A 29 -8.59 0.73 -14.01
CA ALA A 29 -7.26 0.99 -13.49
C ALA A 29 -6.35 0.06 -14.30
N SER A 30 -5.68 0.63 -15.32
CA SER A 30 -4.85 -0.10 -16.28
C SER A 30 -4.07 -1.14 -15.50
N HIS A 31 -4.04 -2.40 -15.94
CA HIS A 31 -3.28 -3.45 -15.26
C HIS A 31 -1.89 -2.95 -14.86
N ASP A 32 -1.28 -2.07 -15.67
CA ASP A 32 -0.03 -1.33 -15.37
C ASP A 32 0.03 -0.63 -14.01
N ILE A 33 -1.05 0.03 -13.57
CA ILE A 33 -1.10 0.69 -12.26
C ILE A 33 -1.10 -0.35 -11.14
N ILE A 34 -1.89 -1.41 -11.29
CA ILE A 34 -1.95 -2.52 -10.34
C ILE A 34 -0.60 -3.26 -10.30
N THR A 35 -0.01 -3.53 -11.47
CA THR A 35 1.30 -4.18 -11.65
C THR A 35 2.42 -3.32 -11.07
N ASN A 36 2.43 -2.01 -11.30
CA ASN A 36 3.44 -1.13 -10.71
C ASN A 36 3.33 -1.09 -9.18
N ARG A 37 2.11 -1.06 -8.64
CA ARG A 37 1.90 -1.13 -7.19
C ARG A 37 2.30 -2.50 -6.63
N TYR A 38 2.03 -3.58 -7.35
CA TYR A 38 2.46 -4.93 -6.97
C TYR A 38 3.99 -5.07 -6.97
N ASN A 39 4.68 -4.51 -7.97
CA ASN A 39 6.14 -4.47 -8.01
C ASN A 39 6.73 -3.65 -6.84
N SER A 40 6.10 -2.54 -6.47
CA SER A 40 6.48 -1.78 -5.27
C SER A 40 6.28 -2.59 -4.00
N ILE A 41 5.19 -3.36 -3.90
CA ILE A 41 4.94 -4.26 -2.76
C ILE A 41 5.99 -5.37 -2.70
N GLY A 42 6.41 -5.94 -3.83
CA GLY A 42 7.49 -6.94 -3.87
C GLY A 42 8.80 -6.42 -3.29
N GLY A 43 9.22 -5.20 -3.67
CA GLY A 43 10.43 -4.58 -3.11
C GLY A 43 10.31 -4.23 -1.61
N LEU A 44 9.10 -3.93 -1.13
CA LEU A 44 8.83 -3.74 0.29
C LEU A 44 8.80 -5.07 1.06
N GLN A 45 8.30 -6.14 0.44
CA GLN A 45 8.27 -7.48 1.01
C GLN A 45 9.67 -8.06 1.16
N GLU A 46 10.59 -7.83 0.21
CA GLU A 46 12.00 -8.22 0.34
C GLU A 46 12.70 -7.48 1.50
N GLN A 47 12.43 -6.19 1.64
CA GLN A 47 12.95 -5.40 2.77
C GLN A 47 12.36 -5.86 4.11
N LEU A 48 11.08 -6.25 4.12
CA LEU A 48 10.45 -6.82 5.31
C LEU A 48 11.05 -8.19 5.64
N ALA A 49 11.29 -9.04 4.63
CA ALA A 49 11.88 -10.36 4.80
C ALA A 49 13.27 -10.30 5.42
N ALA A 50 14.05 -9.26 5.11
CA ALA A 50 15.35 -9.00 5.74
C ALA A 50 15.26 -8.67 7.24
N ILE A 51 14.10 -8.23 7.74
CA ILE A 51 13.91 -7.77 9.12
C ILE A 51 13.13 -8.80 9.95
N VAL A 52 12.06 -9.38 9.41
CA VAL A 52 11.14 -10.27 10.14
C VAL A 52 11.14 -11.72 9.65
N GLY A 53 11.93 -12.02 8.61
CA GLY A 53 11.94 -13.32 7.94
C GLY A 53 10.86 -13.43 6.85
N GLU A 54 11.13 -14.23 5.83
CA GLU A 54 10.29 -14.35 4.62
C GLU A 54 8.84 -14.75 4.91
N GLN A 55 8.62 -15.65 5.87
CA GLN A 55 7.27 -16.12 6.24
C GLN A 55 6.41 -15.00 6.83
N GLU A 56 6.98 -14.20 7.71
CA GLU A 56 6.23 -13.15 8.40
C GLU A 56 6.06 -11.93 7.49
N ALA A 57 7.03 -11.67 6.63
CA ALA A 57 6.91 -10.72 5.53
C ALA A 57 5.76 -11.06 4.57
N ALA A 58 5.63 -12.34 4.19
CA ALA A 58 4.56 -12.79 3.31
C ALA A 58 3.17 -12.65 3.96
N LYS A 59 3.03 -12.98 5.24
CA LYS A 59 1.78 -12.79 6.00
C LYS A 59 1.36 -11.31 6.03
N ILE A 60 2.30 -10.43 6.37
CA ILE A 60 2.03 -9.00 6.47
C ILE A 60 1.64 -8.43 5.10
N ALA A 61 2.32 -8.84 4.02
CA ALA A 61 1.99 -8.41 2.67
C ALA A 61 0.55 -8.83 2.26
N VAL A 62 0.15 -10.06 2.58
CA VAL A 62 -1.19 -10.60 2.28
C VAL A 62 -2.27 -9.89 3.10
N GLU A 63 -2.06 -9.68 4.40
CA GLU A 63 -3.02 -8.98 5.26
C GLU A 63 -3.25 -7.54 4.79
N VAL A 64 -2.18 -6.83 4.46
CA VAL A 64 -2.24 -5.45 3.96
C VAL A 64 -2.97 -5.38 2.62
N TYR A 65 -2.74 -6.35 1.73
CA TYR A 65 -3.44 -6.42 0.45
C TYR A 65 -4.95 -6.64 0.63
N ILE A 66 -5.33 -7.58 1.49
CA ILE A 66 -6.74 -7.89 1.77
C ILE A 66 -7.45 -6.70 2.42
N GLN A 67 -6.81 -5.96 3.34
CA GLN A 67 -7.41 -4.77 3.94
C GLN A 67 -7.55 -3.58 2.98
N ALA A 68 -6.67 -3.46 1.99
CA ALA A 68 -6.65 -2.32 1.07
C ALA A 68 -7.58 -2.51 -0.14
N ILE A 69 -7.80 -3.75 -0.58
CA ILE A 69 -8.56 -4.07 -1.80
C ILE A 69 -9.83 -4.90 -1.51
N GLY A 70 -9.90 -5.58 -0.36
CA GLY A 70 -11.08 -6.35 0.06
C GLY A 70 -12.24 -5.52 0.58
#